data_AF-A0A2N4T504-F1
#
_entry.id   AF-A0A2N4T504-F1
#
_cell.length_a   1.000
_cell.length_b   1.000
_cell.length_c   1.000
_cell.angle_alpha   90.00
_cell.angle_beta   90.00
_cell.angle_gamma   90.00
#
_symmetry.space_group_name_H-M   'P 1'
#
loop_
_entity.id
_entity.type
_entity.pdbx_description
1 polymer ?
#
loop_
_entity_poly.entity_id
_entity_poly.type
_entity_poly.pdbx_seq_one_letter_code
_entity_poly.pdbx_strand_id
1 'polypeptide(L)' 'MTSHWLRDPGPASWALIVLTAVLAVATVLLHLAGRGDPAAGEPGSARNVALFATFVCAFAAWVSGRGRG' A
#
# COMPACT_ATOMS: atom_id res chain seq x y z
N MET A 1 1.88 20.42 10.46
CA MET A 1 0.67 19.76 10.99
C MET A 1 0.82 18.25 10.80
N THR A 2 1.43 17.55 11.76
CA THR A 2 1.40 16.08 11.78
C THR A 2 0.01 15.68 12.25
N SER A 3 -0.78 15.11 11.35
CA SER A 3 -2.15 14.74 11.59
C SER A 3 -2.29 13.79 12.78
N HIS A 4 -3.10 14.16 13.77
CA HIS A 4 -3.23 13.44 15.05
C HIS A 4 -3.58 11.95 14.89
N TRP A 5 -4.25 11.58 13.79
CA TRP A 5 -4.64 10.20 13.48
C TRP A 5 -3.46 9.23 13.26
N LEU A 6 -2.26 9.72 12.94
CA LEU A 6 -1.09 8.87 12.70
C LEU A 6 -0.34 8.56 14.00
N ARG A 7 -0.58 9.33 15.07
CA ARG A 7 0.03 9.09 16.38
C ARG A 7 -0.69 7.98 17.14
N ASP A 8 -2.01 7.91 17.03
CA ASP A 8 -2.85 6.89 17.69
C ASP A 8 -3.83 6.21 16.71
N PRO A 9 -3.33 5.41 15.76
CA PRO A 9 -4.18 4.67 14.83
C PRO A 9 -5.01 3.61 15.59
N GLY A 10 -6.30 3.50 15.25
CA GLY A 10 -7.13 2.39 15.72
C GLY A 10 -6.62 1.04 15.18
N PRO A 11 -7.03 -0.10 15.77
CA PRO A 11 -6.51 -1.42 15.41
C PRO A 11 -6.71 -1.77 13.92
N ALA A 12 -7.85 -1.39 13.33
CA ALA A 12 -8.10 -1.58 11.90
C ALA A 12 -7.21 -0.68 11.03
N SER A 13 -7.01 0.59 11.43
CA SER A 13 -6.12 1.50 10.72
C SER A 13 -4.67 1.02 10.79
N TRP A 14 -4.24 0.48 11.94
CA TRP A 14 -2.92 -0.11 12.09
C TRP A 14 -2.78 -1.33 11.16
N ALA A 15 -3.73 -2.27 11.16
CA ALA A 15 -3.68 -3.40 10.22
C ALA A 15 -3.54 -2.96 8.75
N LEU A 16 -4.25 -1.90 8.33
CA LEU A 16 -4.14 -1.34 6.98
C LEU A 16 -2.78 -0.70 6.72
N ILE A 17 -2.20 0.01 7.69
CA ILE A 17 -0.85 0.60 7.56
C ILE A 17 0.21 -0.51 7.45
N VAL A 18 0.13 -1.58 8.25
CA VAL A 18 1.03 -2.76 8.11
C VAL A 18 0.92 -3.30 6.69
N LEU A 19 -0.32 -3.55 6.25
CA LEU A 19 -0.59 -4.16 4.96
C LEU A 19 -0.06 -3.30 3.81
N THR A 20 -0.26 -1.99 3.87
CA THR A 20 0.34 -1.04 2.93
C THR A 20 1.86 -1.15 2.89
N ALA A 21 2.53 -1.23 4.05
CA ALA A 21 3.98 -1.35 4.10
C ALA A 21 4.48 -2.66 3.47
N VAL A 22 3.80 -3.78 3.77
CA VAL A 22 4.11 -5.10 3.20
C VAL A 22 3.94 -5.08 1.68
N LEU A 23 2.83 -4.53 1.18
CA LEU A 23 2.56 -4.42 -0.26
C LEU A 23 3.58 -3.53 -0.96
N ALA A 24 4.00 -2.42 -0.34
CA ALA A 24 5.04 -1.54 -0.88
C ALA A 24 6.38 -2.28 -1.04
N VAL A 25 6.78 -3.08 -0.03
CA VAL A 25 7.98 -3.91 -0.12
C VAL A 25 7.84 -4.95 -1.24
N ALA A 26 6.69 -5.64 -1.31
CA ALA A 26 6.43 -6.62 -2.36
C ALA A 26 6.51 -5.99 -3.77
N THR A 27 5.94 -4.81 -3.96
CA THR A 27 6.04 -4.04 -5.21
C THR A 27 7.49 -3.76 -5.59
N VAL A 28 8.33 -3.32 -4.65
CA VAL A 28 9.75 -3.06 -4.91
C VAL A 28 10.46 -4.34 -5.34
N LEU A 29 10.22 -5.46 -4.64
CA LEU A 29 10.79 -6.76 -4.99
C LEU A 29 10.37 -7.22 -6.39
N LEU A 30 9.07 -7.10 -6.73
CA LEU A 30 8.55 -7.43 -8.06
C LEU A 30 9.13 -6.54 -9.15
N HIS A 31 9.33 -5.25 -8.86
CA HIS A 31 10.00 -4.34 -9.79
C HIS A 31 11.44 -4.75 -10.06
N LEU A 32 12.19 -5.12 -9.01
CA LEU A 32 13.58 -5.57 -9.13
C LEU A 32 13.67 -6.91 -9.87
N ALA A 33 12.79 -7.86 -9.55
CA ALA A 33 12.75 -9.18 -10.18
C ALA A 33 12.34 -9.14 -11.65
N GLY A 34 11.42 -8.25 -12.03
CA GLY A 34 10.95 -8.10 -13.40
C GLY A 34 11.82 -7.22 -14.31
N ARG A 35 13.02 -6.81 -13.87
CA ARG A 35 13.89 -5.97 -14.71
C ARG A 35 14.35 -6.73 -15.95
N GLY A 36 14.07 -6.17 -17.12
CA GLY A 36 14.40 -6.77 -18.41
C GLY A 36 13.30 -7.67 -18.98
N ASP A 37 12.24 -7.93 -18.23
CA ASP A 37 11.05 -8.62 -18.73
C ASP A 37 9.94 -7.60 -19.06
N PRO A 38 9.58 -7.41 -20.35
CA PRO A 38 8.49 -6.51 -20.73
C PRO A 38 7.14 -6.94 -20.16
N ALA A 39 6.90 -8.25 -19.94
CA ALA A 39 5.65 -8.76 -19.39
C ALA A 39 5.43 -8.33 -17.93
N ALA A 40 6.51 -8.10 -17.17
CA ALA A 40 6.43 -7.55 -15.82
C ALA A 40 5.91 -6.10 -15.76
N GLY A 41 5.83 -5.42 -16.92
CA GLY A 41 5.27 -4.08 -17.07
C GLY A 41 3.80 -4.04 -17.46
N GLU A 42 3.23 -5.16 -17.90
CA GLU A 42 1.91 -5.20 -18.53
C GLU A 42 0.76 -4.88 -17.56
N PRO A 43 -0.34 -4.31 -18.06
CA PRO A 43 -1.59 -4.21 -17.30
C PRO A 43 -2.00 -5.58 -16.77
N GLY A 44 -2.18 -5.72 -15.46
CA GLY A 44 -2.50 -7.00 -14.82
C GLY A 44 -1.30 -7.81 -14.31
N SER A 45 -0.07 -7.39 -14.60
CA SER A 45 1.12 -7.99 -13.99
C SER A 45 1.07 -7.93 -12.45
N ALA A 46 1.68 -8.91 -11.79
CA ALA A 46 1.72 -8.97 -10.32
C ALA A 46 2.25 -7.66 -9.71
N ARG A 47 3.25 -7.03 -10.36
CA ARG A 47 3.80 -5.73 -9.95
C ARG A 47 2.73 -4.63 -9.94
N ASN A 48 1.96 -4.52 -11.02
CA ASN A 48 0.94 -3.48 -11.17
C ASN A 48 -0.27 -3.75 -10.27
N VAL A 49 -0.64 -5.02 -10.05
CA VAL A 49 -1.68 -5.40 -9.08
C VAL A 49 -1.25 -5.06 -7.65
N ALA A 50 0.00 -5.38 -7.28
CA ALA A 50 0.53 -5.03 -5.97
C ALA A 50 0.60 -3.51 -5.74
N LEU A 51 0.97 -2.74 -6.77
CA LEU A 51 0.93 -1.27 -6.75
C LEU A 51 -0.48 -0.75 -6.49
N PHE A 52 -1.47 -1.25 -7.24
CA PHE A 52 -2.86 -0.86 -7.07
C PHE A 52 -3.37 -1.20 -5.66
N ALA A 53 -3.10 -2.41 -5.19
CA ALA A 53 -3.45 -2.84 -3.84
C ALA A 53 -2.81 -1.97 -2.76
N THR A 54 -1.56 -1.55 -2.95
CA THR A 54 -0.85 -0.63 -2.05
C THR A 54 -1.60 0.69 -1.94
N PHE A 55 -2.02 1.25 -3.08
CA PHE A 55 -2.77 2.51 -3.12
C PHE A 55 -4.12 2.38 -2.41
N VAL A 56 -4.87 1.30 -2.69
CA VAL A 56 -6.18 1.04 -2.06
C VAL A 56 -6.03 0.89 -0.54
N CYS A 57 -5.03 0.14 -0.07
CA CYS A 57 -4.79 -0.04 1.37
C CYS A 57 -4.40 1.28 2.05
N ALA A 58 -3.53 2.08 1.42
CA ALA A 58 -3.14 3.38 1.95
C ALA A 58 -4.34 4.35 2.02
N PHE A 59 -5.19 4.34 0.99
CA PHE A 59 -6.42 5.12 0.96
C PHE A 59 -7.39 4.67 2.04
N ALA A 60 -7.60 3.37 2.20
CA ALA A 60 -8.44 2.81 3.25
C ALA A 60 -7.91 3.17 4.66
N ALA A 61 -6.60 3.10 4.88
CA ALA A 61 -5.97 3.52 6.13
C ALA A 61 -6.26 4.99 6.44
N TRP A 62 -6.16 5.85 5.42
CA TRP A 62 -6.45 7.28 5.55
C TRP A 62 -7.93 7.58 5.83
N VAL A 63 -8.86 6.94 5.11
CA VAL A 63 -10.30 7.09 5.38
C VAL A 63 -10.65 6.59 6.78
N SER A 64 -10.09 5.43 7.17
CA SER A 64 -10.27 4.86 8.51
C SER A 64 -9.78 5.79 9.62
N GLY A 65 -8.65 6.48 9.41
CA GLY A 65 -8.12 7.47 10.35
C GLY A 65 -8.96 8.76 10.43
N ARG A 66 -9.58 9.17 9.33
CA ARG A 66 -10.45 10.36 9.27
C ARG A 66 -11.78 10.18 10.01
N GLY A 67 -12.38 8.99 9.96
CA GLY A 67 -13.67 8.71 10.60
C GLY A 67 -13.64 8.68 12.14
N ARG A 68 -12.48 8.93 12.75
CA ARG A 68 -12.28 8.96 14.22
C ARG A 68 -12.01 10.38 14.76
N GLY A 69 -12.00 11.40 13.89
CA GLY A 69 -11.75 12.81 14.25
C GLY A 69 -13.02 13.59 14.55
#